data_AF-A0A9Q0AZ52-F1
#
_entry.id   AF-A0A9Q0AZ52-F1
#
_cell.length_a   1.000
_cell.length_b   1.000
_cell.length_c   1.000
_cell.angle_alpha   90.00
_cell.angle_beta   90.00
_cell.angle_gamma   90.00
#
_symmetry.space_group_name_H-M   'P 1'
#
loop_
_entity.id
_entity.type
_entity.pdbx_description
1 polymer ?
#
loop_
_entity_poly.entity_id
_entity_poly.type
_entity_poly.pdbx_seq_one_letter_code
_entity_poly.pdbx_strand_id
1 'polypeptide(L)'
;MEVANGTTGAAAAANAGANSAAPPANGGEAAAAAASSSDFKLKFCTVCASNQNRSMVSHLRLAQANYPVISFGTGSLVRLPGPSITQPNVYQFNKTSYDSIFKELESKDTRLYRANGVLNMVDRNRHVKWGPERWQDWQVGMPRLTHAEDRGSVGVEGGVVDVVITCEERCWDAVIDDLMNRGSPLNRPVHVINVDIKDNHEEASVGGRAILDLANALNAAATEEREAVGAAAFDGGSAAGRASFDERVPDILAAWQDRWPHLPAVWTLAWF
;
A
#
# COMPACT_ATOMS: atom_id res chain seq x y z
N MET A 1 57.08 -30.59 -25.95
CA MET A 1 57.76 -31.50 -26.90
C MET A 1 58.58 -32.45 -26.03
N GLU A 2 58.50 -33.76 -26.30
CA GLU A 2 58.99 -34.92 -25.50
C GLU A 2 58.17 -35.21 -24.23
N VAL A 3 57.27 -36.20 -24.15
CA VAL A 3 57.15 -37.62 -24.58
C VAL A 3 57.79 -38.62 -23.60
N ALA A 4 56.92 -39.39 -22.93
CA ALA A 4 57.06 -40.81 -22.55
C ALA A 4 55.63 -41.27 -22.15
N ASN A 5 54.82 -42.01 -22.94
CA ASN A 5 54.94 -43.37 -23.48
C ASN A 5 55.46 -44.38 -22.45
N GLY A 6 54.84 -45.51 -22.13
CA GLY A 6 53.63 -46.25 -22.53
C GLY A 6 53.35 -47.25 -21.38
N THR A 7 52.48 -48.26 -21.36
CA THR A 7 51.93 -49.15 -22.39
C THR A 7 50.98 -50.11 -21.62
N THR A 8 49.70 -50.18 -22.01
CA THR A 8 48.99 -51.36 -22.60
C THR A 8 48.52 -52.51 -21.70
N GLY A 9 47.28 -52.95 -21.96
CA GLY A 9 46.82 -54.35 -21.88
C GLY A 9 45.77 -54.61 -20.78
N ALA A 10 44.46 -54.50 -21.02
CA ALA A 10 43.55 -55.38 -21.79
C ALA A 10 42.86 -56.48 -20.94
N ALA A 11 41.52 -56.31 -20.85
CA ALA A 11 40.45 -57.30 -20.98
C ALA A 11 39.97 -58.21 -19.80
N ALA A 12 38.63 -58.28 -19.77
CA ALA A 12 37.75 -59.42 -19.47
C ALA A 12 37.04 -59.51 -18.08
N ALA A 13 35.82 -58.97 -18.10
CA ALA A 13 34.55 -59.49 -17.57
C ALA A 13 34.51 -60.68 -16.58
N ALA A 14 33.75 -60.50 -15.50
CA ALA A 14 32.90 -61.54 -14.92
C ALA A 14 31.64 -60.92 -14.29
N ASN A 15 30.51 -61.49 -14.67
CA ASN A 15 29.14 -61.17 -14.29
C ASN A 15 28.74 -62.02 -13.07
N ALA A 16 28.11 -61.43 -12.05
CA ALA A 16 27.35 -62.17 -11.03
C ALA A 16 26.27 -61.24 -10.47
N GLY A 17 25.01 -61.59 -10.76
CA GLY A 17 23.85 -60.79 -10.38
C GLY A 17 23.32 -61.06 -8.98
N ALA A 18 22.35 -60.21 -8.62
CA ALA A 18 21.10 -60.50 -7.92
C ALA A 18 20.78 -59.53 -6.78
N ASN A 19 19.53 -59.08 -6.83
CA ASN A 19 18.68 -58.55 -5.77
C ASN A 19 18.67 -57.04 -5.45
N SER A 20 17.79 -56.36 -6.20
CA SER A 20 16.54 -55.76 -5.69
C SER A 20 16.60 -54.89 -4.42
N ALA A 21 16.45 -53.58 -4.60
CA ALA A 21 15.33 -52.79 -4.08
C ALA A 21 15.56 -51.31 -4.39
N ALA A 22 14.67 -50.73 -5.21
CA ALA A 22 14.62 -49.29 -5.42
C ALA A 22 14.15 -48.60 -4.12
N PRO A 23 14.76 -47.48 -3.69
CA PRO A 23 14.20 -46.67 -2.62
C PRO A 23 12.92 -45.98 -3.13
N PRO A 24 11.83 -45.94 -2.33
CA PRO A 24 10.60 -45.28 -2.77
C PRO A 24 10.83 -43.77 -2.87
N ALA A 25 10.64 -43.25 -4.07
CA ALA A 25 10.46 -41.84 -4.33
C ALA A 25 9.08 -41.40 -3.79
N ASN A 26 9.04 -40.91 -2.55
CA ASN A 26 7.92 -40.14 -2.04
C ASN A 26 8.39 -38.73 -1.69
N GLY A 27 8.72 -37.97 -2.75
CA GLY A 27 9.00 -36.54 -2.72
C GLY A 27 7.84 -35.70 -3.27
N GLY A 28 6.59 -36.13 -3.08
CA GLY A 28 5.43 -35.57 -3.80
C GLY A 28 4.47 -34.72 -2.98
N GLU A 29 4.40 -34.85 -1.65
CA GLU A 29 3.26 -34.29 -0.88
C GLU A 29 3.61 -33.09 0.01
N ALA A 30 4.89 -32.76 0.18
CA ALA A 30 5.31 -31.57 0.95
C ALA A 30 5.53 -30.32 0.07
N ALA A 31 5.49 -30.44 -1.26
CA ALA A 31 5.73 -29.35 -2.21
C ALA A 31 4.44 -28.80 -2.87
N ALA A 32 3.26 -29.36 -2.53
CA ALA A 32 1.98 -28.90 -3.06
C ALA A 32 1.28 -27.85 -2.16
N ALA A 33 1.86 -27.50 -1.00
CA ALA A 33 1.32 -26.50 -0.08
C ALA A 33 1.93 -25.08 -0.27
N ALA A 34 2.86 -24.91 -1.22
CA ALA A 34 3.57 -23.64 -1.45
C ALA A 34 3.22 -22.96 -2.78
N ALA A 35 2.07 -23.33 -3.35
CA ALA A 35 1.39 -22.56 -4.40
C ALA A 35 0.00 -22.17 -3.90
N SER A 36 -0.08 -21.51 -2.73
CA SER A 36 -1.31 -20.80 -2.36
C SER A 36 -1.51 -19.71 -3.40
N SER A 37 -2.64 -19.71 -4.09
CA SER A 37 -3.13 -18.59 -4.88
C SER A 37 -2.74 -17.27 -4.21
N SER A 38 -2.13 -16.34 -4.94
CA SER A 38 -1.92 -14.98 -4.44
C SER A 38 -3.23 -14.46 -3.86
N ASP A 39 -3.32 -14.37 -2.54
CA ASP A 39 -4.54 -13.95 -1.85
C ASP A 39 -4.92 -12.57 -2.38
N PHE A 40 -6.13 -12.45 -2.93
CA PHE A 40 -6.57 -11.23 -3.57
C PHE A 40 -6.58 -10.08 -2.57
N LYS A 41 -6.06 -8.91 -3.00
CA LYS A 41 -6.03 -7.69 -2.19
C LYS A 41 -6.60 -6.51 -2.97
N LEU A 42 -7.55 -5.82 -2.34
CA LEU A 42 -7.94 -4.47 -2.71
C LEU A 42 -6.75 -3.52 -2.59
N LYS A 43 -6.73 -2.54 -3.47
CA LYS A 43 -5.69 -1.51 -3.55
C LYS A 43 -6.17 -0.25 -2.85
N PHE A 44 -5.35 0.30 -1.97
CA PHE A 44 -5.72 1.44 -1.14
C PHE A 44 -4.91 2.69 -1.46
N CYS A 45 -5.51 3.84 -1.22
CA CYS A 45 -4.84 5.14 -1.20
C CYS A 45 -5.20 5.85 0.10
N THR A 46 -4.22 6.45 0.78
CA THR A 46 -4.46 7.22 2.01
C THR A 46 -4.06 8.68 1.83
N VAL A 47 -4.92 9.62 2.23
CA VAL A 47 -4.77 11.04 1.89
C VAL A 47 -4.97 11.92 3.11
N CYS A 48 -4.01 12.80 3.40
CA CYS A 48 -4.16 13.87 4.39
C CYS A 48 -3.71 15.21 3.81
N ALA A 49 -3.50 16.24 4.64
CA ALA A 49 -3.11 17.55 4.12
C ALA A 49 -1.65 17.58 3.61
N SER A 50 -0.68 17.16 4.44
CA SER A 50 0.76 17.33 4.15
C SER A 50 1.47 16.05 3.73
N ASN A 51 0.75 14.91 3.68
CA ASN A 51 1.34 13.59 3.57
C ASN A 51 2.47 13.35 4.59
N GLN A 52 2.23 13.60 5.88
CA GLN A 52 3.26 13.51 6.92
C GLN A 52 2.86 12.62 8.08
N ASN A 53 1.68 12.84 8.65
CA ASN A 53 1.25 12.16 9.86
C ASN A 53 0.19 11.09 9.56
N ARG A 54 -1.08 11.47 9.49
CA ARG A 54 -2.25 10.59 9.38
C ARG A 54 -2.17 9.60 8.21
N SER A 55 -2.00 10.09 6.98
CA SER A 55 -1.90 9.22 5.78
C SER A 55 -0.71 8.28 5.87
N MET A 56 0.45 8.74 6.33
CA MET A 56 1.67 7.93 6.41
C MET A 56 1.63 6.87 7.51
N VAL A 57 0.93 7.13 8.63
CA VAL A 57 0.65 6.09 9.63
C VAL A 57 -0.22 5.00 9.00
N SER A 58 -1.31 5.38 8.35
CA SER A 58 -2.23 4.43 7.72
C SER A 58 -1.57 3.65 6.58
N HIS A 59 -0.77 4.32 5.74
CA HIS A 59 0.04 3.68 4.71
C HIS A 59 0.93 2.59 5.31
N LEU A 60 1.73 2.92 6.32
CA LEU A 60 2.63 1.95 6.95
C LEU A 60 1.84 0.76 7.52
N ARG A 61 0.69 1.00 8.16
CA ARG A 61 -0.16 -0.05 8.72
C ARG A 61 -0.72 -0.98 7.64
N LEU A 62 -1.23 -0.42 6.54
CA LEU A 62 -1.75 -1.19 5.41
C LEU A 62 -0.65 -2.00 4.71
N ALA A 63 0.52 -1.38 4.48
CA ALA A 63 1.67 -2.06 3.89
C ALA A 63 2.18 -3.21 4.77
N GLN A 64 2.21 -3.03 6.10
CA GLN A 64 2.57 -4.09 7.05
C GLN A 64 1.57 -5.26 7.06
N ALA A 65 0.33 -5.01 6.66
CA ALA A 65 -0.70 -6.03 6.45
C ALA A 65 -0.74 -6.57 5.01
N ASN A 66 0.29 -6.27 4.20
CA ASN A 66 0.46 -6.71 2.81
C ASN A 66 -0.64 -6.20 1.85
N TYR A 67 -1.28 -5.08 2.16
CA TYR A 67 -2.15 -4.41 1.20
C TYR A 67 -1.33 -3.57 0.21
N PRO A 68 -1.64 -3.62 -1.10
CA PRO A 68 -1.16 -2.63 -2.06
C PRO A 68 -1.65 -1.24 -1.64
N VAL A 69 -0.73 -0.29 -1.43
CA VAL A 69 -1.08 1.02 -0.89
C VAL A 69 -0.20 2.15 -1.43
N ILE A 70 -0.84 3.30 -1.71
CA ILE A 70 -0.18 4.58 -1.99
C ILE A 70 -0.71 5.66 -1.05
N SER A 71 -0.05 6.82 -1.01
CA SER A 71 -0.48 7.91 -0.10
C SER A 71 -0.10 9.29 -0.60
N PHE A 72 -0.95 10.28 -0.30
CA PHE A 72 -0.81 11.65 -0.81
C PHE A 72 -1.20 12.73 0.21
N GLY A 73 -0.86 13.96 -0.17
CA GLY A 73 -1.25 15.22 0.45
C GLY A 73 -2.13 16.04 -0.48
N THR A 74 -3.16 16.70 0.03
CA THR A 74 -4.00 17.63 -0.77
C THR A 74 -3.55 19.08 -0.68
N GLY A 75 -2.68 19.41 0.29
CA GLY A 75 -2.19 20.76 0.53
C GLY A 75 -1.42 21.33 -0.67
N SER A 76 -1.25 22.66 -0.69
CA SER A 76 -0.36 23.31 -1.66
C SER A 76 1.11 23.10 -1.33
N LEU A 77 1.44 23.00 -0.04
CA LEU A 77 2.78 22.79 0.49
C LEU A 77 2.72 21.83 1.68
N VAL A 78 3.83 21.13 1.91
CA VAL A 78 4.03 20.30 3.09
C VAL A 78 4.37 21.23 4.25
N ARG A 79 3.64 21.16 5.35
CA ARG A 79 3.88 21.97 6.55
C ARG A 79 4.16 21.08 7.75
N LEU A 80 5.28 21.32 8.42
CA LEU A 80 5.66 20.66 9.67
C LEU A 80 5.76 21.69 10.80
N PRO A 81 5.44 21.31 12.05
CA PRO A 81 5.66 22.17 13.21
C PRO A 81 7.10 22.70 13.27
N GLY A 82 7.26 23.97 13.60
CA GLY A 82 8.56 24.61 13.84
C GLY A 82 8.66 25.17 15.26
N PRO A 83 9.58 26.11 15.53
CA PRO A 83 9.80 26.68 16.86
C PRO A 83 8.58 27.39 17.47
N SER A 84 7.68 27.89 16.61
CA SER A 84 6.42 28.52 17.02
C SER A 84 5.33 28.28 15.99
N ILE A 85 4.06 28.53 16.37
CA ILE A 85 2.91 28.37 15.47
C ILE A 85 3.00 29.21 14.20
N THR A 86 3.68 30.36 14.26
CA THR A 86 3.87 31.28 13.12
C THR A 86 5.12 30.97 12.29
N GLN A 87 5.95 30.02 12.71
CA GLN A 87 7.19 29.65 12.04
C GLN A 87 7.22 28.15 11.69
N PRO A 88 6.32 27.66 10.81
CA PRO A 88 6.36 26.28 10.35
C PRO A 88 7.55 26.01 9.43
N ASN A 89 7.99 24.76 9.36
CA ASN A 89 8.88 24.32 8.29
C ASN A 89 8.03 23.96 7.06
N VAL A 90 8.42 24.44 5.88
CA VAL A 90 7.60 24.38 4.67
C VAL A 90 8.40 23.80 3.51
N TYR A 91 7.85 22.76 2.87
CA TYR A 91 8.50 22.04 1.78
C TYR A 91 7.58 21.89 0.57
N GLN A 92 8.16 21.66 -0.61
CA GLN A 92 7.42 21.39 -1.83
C GLN A 92 7.16 19.88 -1.96
N PHE A 93 5.91 19.52 -2.26
CA PHE A 93 5.57 18.16 -2.67
C PHE A 93 6.37 17.75 -3.91
N ASN A 94 6.58 16.44 -4.08
CA ASN A 94 7.20 15.84 -5.26
C ASN A 94 8.66 16.29 -5.54
N LYS A 95 9.27 17.11 -4.67
CA LYS A 95 10.62 17.66 -4.87
C LYS A 95 11.57 17.47 -3.70
N THR A 96 11.05 17.36 -2.47
CA THR A 96 11.87 17.18 -1.27
C THR A 96 11.63 15.79 -0.69
N SER A 97 12.67 14.98 -0.52
CA SER A 97 12.56 13.66 0.11
C SER A 97 12.39 13.77 1.63
N TYR A 98 11.80 12.75 2.27
CA TYR A 98 11.75 12.72 3.74
C TYR A 98 13.15 12.63 4.36
N ASP A 99 14.11 12.00 3.68
CA ASP A 99 15.50 11.94 4.16
C ASP A 99 16.16 13.34 4.18
N SER A 100 15.93 14.16 3.15
CA SER A 100 16.40 15.55 3.13
C SER A 100 15.74 16.37 4.24
N ILE A 101 14.42 16.23 4.45
CA ILE A 101 13.71 16.90 5.56
C ILE A 101 14.31 16.48 6.91
N PHE A 102 14.53 15.17 7.12
CA PHE A 102 15.10 14.65 8.37
C PHE A 102 16.46 15.29 8.66
N LYS A 103 17.38 15.25 7.69
CA LYS A 103 18.75 15.78 7.84
C LYS A 103 18.75 17.29 8.10
N GLU A 104 17.89 18.04 7.40
CA GLU A 104 17.74 19.49 7.62
C GLU A 104 17.28 19.78 9.05
N LEU A 105 16.18 19.17 9.49
CA LEU A 105 15.62 19.40 10.83
C LEU A 105 16.56 18.94 11.93
N GLU A 106 17.24 17.80 11.75
CA GLU A 106 18.25 17.31 12.68
C GLU A 106 19.38 18.33 12.85
N SER A 107 19.91 18.86 11.75
CA SER A 107 20.97 19.88 11.77
C SER A 107 20.52 21.22 12.36
N LYS A 108 19.23 21.56 12.21
CA LYS A 108 18.67 22.86 12.59
C LYS A 108 18.43 22.97 14.10
N ASP A 109 17.73 22.01 14.69
CA ASP A 109 17.55 21.90 16.15
C ASP A 109 17.07 20.49 16.53
N THR A 110 18.01 19.57 16.71
CA THR A 110 17.70 18.18 17.07
C THR A 110 16.84 18.09 18.34
N ARG A 111 17.11 18.95 19.35
CA ARG A 111 16.44 18.88 20.66
C ARG A 111 14.96 19.24 20.51
N LEU A 112 14.66 20.33 19.80
CA LEU A 112 13.29 20.75 19.53
C LEU A 112 12.51 19.68 18.75
N TYR A 113 13.07 19.21 17.63
CA TYR A 113 12.33 18.32 16.73
C TYR A 113 12.24 16.87 17.21
N ARG A 114 13.09 16.45 18.16
CA ARG A 114 12.87 15.20 18.91
C ARG A 114 11.80 15.39 19.97
N ALA A 115 11.82 16.50 20.72
CA ALA A 115 10.86 16.75 21.80
C ALA A 115 9.41 16.87 21.32
N ASN A 116 9.18 17.45 20.13
CA ASN A 116 7.85 17.57 19.53
C ASN A 116 7.46 16.38 18.63
N GLY A 117 8.29 15.34 18.54
CA GLY A 117 8.02 14.12 17.76
C GLY A 117 8.20 14.22 16.24
N VAL A 118 8.52 15.40 15.69
CA VAL A 118 8.67 15.58 14.22
C VAL A 118 9.78 14.72 13.64
N LEU A 119 10.95 14.64 14.29
CA LEU A 119 12.05 13.80 13.78
C LEU A 119 11.67 12.31 13.77
N ASN A 120 10.97 11.83 14.80
CA ASN A 120 10.52 10.44 14.86
C ASN A 120 9.52 10.13 13.73
N MET A 121 8.60 11.07 13.48
CA MET A 121 7.62 10.97 12.41
C MET A 121 8.26 10.98 11.02
N VAL A 122 9.19 11.89 10.75
CA VAL A 122 9.88 11.97 9.45
C VAL A 122 10.81 10.76 9.26
N ASP A 123 11.46 10.28 10.31
CA ASP A 123 12.27 9.06 10.27
C ASP A 123 11.44 7.84 9.89
N ARG A 124 10.24 7.69 10.46
CA ARG A 124 9.28 6.67 10.00
C ARG A 124 8.99 6.83 8.51
N ASN A 125 8.69 8.05 8.06
CA ASN A 125 8.25 8.30 6.68
C ASN A 125 9.32 7.95 5.63
N ARG A 126 10.59 8.29 5.87
CA ARG A 126 11.68 7.95 4.94
C ARG A 126 11.95 6.45 4.80
N HIS A 127 11.48 5.64 5.75
CA HIS A 127 11.51 4.17 5.66
C HIS A 127 10.26 3.57 5.01
N VAL A 128 9.25 4.40 4.71
CA VAL A 128 8.02 3.98 4.02
C VAL A 128 8.10 4.31 2.53
N LYS A 129 8.46 5.54 2.18
CA LYS A 129 8.61 5.99 0.79
C LYS A 129 9.57 7.16 0.65
N TRP A 130 9.93 7.51 -0.59
CA TRP A 130 10.92 8.56 -0.87
C TRP A 130 10.55 9.95 -0.30
N GLY A 131 9.31 10.41 -0.50
CA GLY A 131 8.92 11.77 -0.15
C GLY A 131 7.40 11.99 -0.15
N PRO A 132 6.94 13.15 0.36
CA PRO A 132 5.55 13.54 0.29
C PRO A 132 5.12 13.79 -1.15
N GLU A 133 4.00 13.20 -1.53
CA GLU A 133 3.43 13.34 -2.87
C GLU A 133 2.11 14.07 -2.80
N ARG A 134 1.80 14.84 -3.85
CA ARG A 134 0.57 15.61 -3.93
C ARG A 134 -0.49 14.89 -4.75
N TRP A 135 -1.71 14.84 -4.21
CA TRP A 135 -2.85 14.17 -4.84
C TRP A 135 -3.15 14.73 -6.23
N GLN A 136 -3.25 16.05 -6.35
CA GLN A 136 -3.60 16.73 -7.59
C GLN A 136 -2.55 16.54 -8.69
N ASP A 137 -1.31 16.22 -8.32
CA ASP A 137 -0.22 16.02 -9.27
C ASP A 137 -0.12 14.54 -9.73
N TRP A 138 -0.82 13.62 -9.04
CA TRP A 138 -0.83 12.21 -9.40
C TRP A 138 -1.72 11.98 -10.63
N GLN A 139 -1.14 11.40 -11.68
CA GLN A 139 -1.87 10.98 -12.87
C GLN A 139 -2.40 9.55 -12.68
N VAL A 140 -3.71 9.43 -12.47
CA VAL A 140 -4.37 8.13 -12.28
C VAL A 140 -4.30 7.32 -13.59
N GLY A 141 -4.05 6.02 -13.47
CA GLY A 141 -3.88 5.09 -14.59
C GLY A 141 -2.49 5.11 -15.23
N MET A 142 -1.64 6.07 -14.87
CA MET A 142 -0.25 6.08 -15.35
C MET A 142 0.63 5.15 -14.52
N PRO A 143 1.52 4.36 -15.16
CA PRO A 143 2.41 3.46 -14.45
C PRO A 143 3.29 4.16 -13.40
N ARG A 144 3.33 3.64 -12.18
CA ARG A 144 4.09 4.18 -11.04
C ARG A 144 5.47 3.50 -10.86
N LEU A 145 6.20 3.30 -11.96
CA LEU A 145 7.43 2.50 -11.99
C LEU A 145 8.60 3.10 -11.17
N THR A 146 8.61 4.41 -10.95
CA THR A 146 9.63 5.11 -10.15
C THR A 146 9.44 4.95 -8.64
N HIS A 147 8.38 4.27 -8.21
CA HIS A 147 8.00 4.09 -6.80
C HIS A 147 8.10 2.63 -6.34
N ALA A 148 8.83 1.79 -7.09
CA ALA A 148 8.91 0.36 -6.82
C ALA A 148 9.47 0.01 -5.42
N GLU A 149 10.30 0.89 -4.85
CA GLU A 149 10.89 0.71 -3.51
C GLU A 149 9.98 1.18 -2.36
N ASP A 150 8.88 1.88 -2.67
CA ASP A 150 7.92 2.31 -1.65
C ASP A 150 7.23 1.07 -1.04
N ARG A 151 7.04 1.06 0.28
CA ARG A 151 6.37 -0.06 0.95
C ARG A 151 4.92 -0.17 0.46
N GLY A 152 4.49 -1.35 0.04
CA GLY A 152 3.13 -1.54 -0.49
C GLY A 152 2.96 -1.13 -1.97
N SER A 153 4.07 -0.88 -2.69
CA SER A 153 4.07 -0.59 -4.14
C SER A 153 3.61 -1.76 -5.02
N VAL A 154 3.76 -3.01 -4.53
CA VAL A 154 3.37 -4.22 -5.27
C VAL A 154 1.85 -4.28 -5.38
N GLY A 155 1.34 -4.31 -6.61
CA GLY A 155 -0.10 -4.31 -6.94
C GLY A 155 -0.67 -2.95 -7.37
N VAL A 156 0.02 -1.83 -7.09
CA VAL A 156 -0.37 -0.46 -7.47
C VAL A 156 0.44 0.12 -8.63
N GLU A 157 1.23 -0.71 -9.32
CA GLU A 157 2.09 -0.31 -10.44
C GLU A 157 1.29 0.30 -11.59
N GLY A 158 0.04 -0.16 -11.79
CA GLY A 158 -0.88 0.36 -12.80
C GLY A 158 -1.49 1.73 -12.46
N GLY A 159 -1.12 2.35 -11.34
CA GLY A 159 -1.55 3.70 -11.00
C GLY A 159 -3.06 3.84 -10.73
N VAL A 160 -3.72 2.77 -10.30
CA VAL A 160 -5.13 2.77 -9.90
C VAL A 160 -5.30 2.09 -8.54
N VAL A 161 -6.32 2.52 -7.81
CA VAL A 161 -6.73 1.93 -6.54
C VAL A 161 -8.21 1.62 -6.54
N ASP A 162 -8.69 0.86 -5.55
CA ASP A 162 -10.09 0.51 -5.39
C ASP A 162 -10.77 1.38 -4.33
N VAL A 163 -9.99 1.82 -3.32
CA VAL A 163 -10.47 2.62 -2.20
C VAL A 163 -9.49 3.76 -1.89
N VAL A 164 -10.00 5.00 -1.80
CA VAL A 164 -9.30 6.18 -1.33
C VAL A 164 -9.82 6.52 0.07
N ILE A 165 -8.92 6.62 1.04
CA ILE A 165 -9.24 6.97 2.42
C ILE A 165 -8.66 8.34 2.73
N THR A 166 -9.51 9.32 3.01
CA THR A 166 -9.10 10.66 3.42
C THR A 166 -9.16 10.78 4.96
N CYS A 167 -8.30 11.60 5.55
CA CYS A 167 -8.13 11.68 7.01
C CYS A 167 -8.80 12.91 7.67
N GLU A 168 -9.51 13.72 6.89
CA GLU A 168 -10.30 14.87 7.35
C GLU A 168 -11.18 15.39 6.19
N GLU A 169 -12.30 16.03 6.52
CA GLU A 169 -13.30 16.49 5.54
C GLU A 169 -12.72 17.48 4.51
N ARG A 170 -11.77 18.33 4.90
CA ARG A 170 -11.11 19.22 3.94
C ARG A 170 -10.30 18.45 2.89
N CYS A 171 -9.70 17.32 3.27
CA CYS A 171 -9.00 16.46 2.32
C CYS A 171 -9.99 15.69 1.44
N TRP A 172 -11.12 15.27 2.01
CA TRP A 172 -12.24 14.71 1.27
C TRP A 172 -12.70 15.64 0.16
N ASP A 173 -13.08 16.88 0.49
CA ASP A 173 -13.55 17.87 -0.49
C ASP A 173 -12.52 18.06 -1.61
N ALA A 174 -11.25 18.24 -1.26
CA ALA A 174 -10.18 18.43 -2.24
C ALA A 174 -9.97 17.21 -3.15
N VAL A 175 -10.16 15.99 -2.65
CA VAL A 175 -10.09 14.76 -3.45
C VAL A 175 -11.29 14.68 -4.39
N ILE A 176 -12.50 14.92 -3.88
CA ILE A 176 -13.75 14.83 -4.63
C ILE A 176 -13.82 15.89 -5.73
N ASP A 177 -13.48 17.14 -5.42
CA ASP A 177 -13.41 18.23 -6.40
C ASP A 177 -12.41 17.92 -7.51
N ASP A 178 -11.23 17.41 -7.14
CA ASP A 178 -10.20 17.07 -8.12
C ASP A 178 -10.62 15.89 -9.01
N LEU A 179 -11.27 14.86 -8.46
CA LEU A 179 -11.83 13.76 -9.25
C LEU A 179 -12.91 14.24 -10.23
N MET A 180 -13.81 15.12 -9.80
CA MET A 180 -14.81 15.71 -10.68
C MET A 180 -14.16 16.53 -11.80
N ASN A 181 -13.14 17.33 -11.49
CA ASN A 181 -12.43 18.16 -12.46
C ASN A 181 -11.63 17.34 -13.49
N ARG A 182 -11.21 16.12 -13.14
CA ARG A 182 -10.54 15.20 -14.08
C ARG A 182 -11.47 14.66 -15.16
N GLY A 183 -12.78 14.64 -14.93
CA GLY A 183 -13.77 14.18 -15.91
C GLY A 183 -13.79 12.66 -16.15
N SER A 184 -13.30 11.87 -15.19
CA SER A 184 -13.37 10.40 -15.18
C SER A 184 -12.80 9.70 -16.42
N PRO A 185 -11.54 10.00 -16.82
CA PRO A 185 -10.94 9.47 -18.05
C PRO A 185 -10.86 7.94 -18.13
N LEU A 186 -10.82 7.24 -17.00
CA LEU A 186 -10.78 5.78 -16.98
C LEU A 186 -12.17 5.14 -16.88
N ASN A 187 -13.19 5.92 -16.54
CA ASN A 187 -14.54 5.48 -16.21
C ASN A 187 -14.53 4.29 -15.22
N ARG A 188 -13.60 4.32 -14.24
CA ARG A 188 -13.43 3.26 -13.24
C ARG A 188 -13.95 3.73 -11.88
N PRO A 189 -14.89 3.00 -11.25
CA PRO A 189 -15.39 3.36 -9.94
C PRO A 189 -14.30 3.21 -8.85
N VAL A 190 -14.28 4.17 -7.92
CA VAL A 190 -13.42 4.17 -6.73
C VAL A 190 -14.25 4.60 -5.53
N HIS A 191 -14.16 3.85 -4.44
CA HIS A 191 -14.78 4.29 -3.19
C HIS A 191 -13.91 5.34 -2.54
N VAL A 192 -14.49 6.48 -2.20
CA VAL A 192 -13.83 7.46 -1.34
C VAL A 192 -14.47 7.31 0.03
N ILE A 193 -13.65 7.15 1.08
CA ILE A 193 -14.09 7.13 2.48
C ILE A 193 -13.31 8.18 3.26
N ASN A 194 -13.98 9.12 3.91
CA ASN A 194 -13.33 9.99 4.90
C ASN A 194 -13.40 9.31 6.25
N VAL A 195 -12.31 9.34 7.00
CA VAL A 195 -12.27 9.00 8.42
C VAL A 195 -11.67 10.21 9.12
N ASP A 196 -12.47 10.93 9.91
CA ASP A 196 -12.00 12.15 10.56
C ASP A 196 -11.00 11.81 11.68
N ILE A 197 -9.73 12.10 11.43
CA ILE A 197 -8.63 11.82 12.34
C ILE A 197 -7.98 13.14 12.72
N LYS A 198 -7.95 13.44 14.01
CA LYS A 198 -7.26 14.62 14.54
C LYS A 198 -5.76 14.54 14.24
N ASP A 199 -5.16 15.68 13.90
CA ASP A 199 -3.76 15.72 13.45
C ASP A 199 -2.76 15.77 14.61
N ASN A 200 -2.67 14.68 15.36
CA ASN A 200 -1.63 14.43 16.35
C ASN A 200 -1.15 12.96 16.27
N HIS A 201 -0.13 12.60 17.03
CA HIS A 201 0.51 11.28 16.91
C HIS A 201 -0.37 10.14 17.45
N GLU A 202 -1.06 10.39 18.54
CA GLU A 202 -1.89 9.44 19.25
C GLU A 202 -3.11 9.06 18.39
N GLU A 203 -3.83 10.08 17.91
CA GLU A 203 -5.03 9.94 17.08
C GLU A 203 -4.68 9.36 15.71
N ALA A 204 -3.55 9.73 15.11
CA ALA A 204 -3.08 9.09 13.88
C ALA A 204 -2.81 7.58 14.07
N SER A 205 -2.29 7.17 15.23
CA SER A 205 -2.06 5.76 15.55
C SER A 205 -3.37 4.98 15.75
N VAL A 206 -4.37 5.59 16.42
CA VAL A 206 -5.72 5.02 16.55
C VAL A 206 -6.39 4.93 15.18
N GLY A 207 -6.40 6.02 14.42
CA GLY A 207 -6.97 6.08 13.07
C GLY A 207 -6.34 5.09 12.10
N GLY A 208 -5.02 4.88 12.17
CA GLY A 208 -4.34 3.87 11.35
C GLY A 208 -4.78 2.42 11.67
N ARG A 209 -5.11 2.13 12.94
CA ARG A 209 -5.69 0.82 13.31
C ARG A 209 -7.12 0.68 12.82
N ALA A 210 -7.91 1.74 12.95
CA ALA A 210 -9.29 1.75 12.48
C ALA A 210 -9.38 1.60 10.96
N ILE A 211 -8.49 2.27 10.21
CA ILE A 211 -8.37 2.13 8.76
C ILE A 211 -7.98 0.72 8.35
N LEU A 212 -7.06 0.08 9.08
CA LEU A 212 -6.71 -1.32 8.81
C LEU A 212 -7.90 -2.27 9.07
N ASP A 213 -8.67 -2.04 10.13
CA ASP A 213 -9.91 -2.80 10.40
C ASP A 213 -10.92 -2.65 9.25
N LEU A 214 -11.13 -1.42 8.76
CA LEU A 214 -11.98 -1.17 7.60
C LEU A 214 -11.47 -1.87 6.34
N ALA A 215 -10.18 -1.77 6.06
CA ALA A 215 -9.55 -2.41 4.91
C ALA A 215 -9.73 -3.94 4.94
N ASN A 216 -9.59 -4.56 6.11
CA ASN A 216 -9.83 -5.99 6.28
C ASN A 216 -11.29 -6.37 5.99
N ALA A 217 -12.25 -5.61 6.50
CA ALA A 217 -13.67 -5.87 6.26
C ALA A 217 -14.04 -5.71 4.77
N LEU A 218 -13.53 -4.66 4.12
CA LEU A 218 -13.73 -4.44 2.69
C LEU A 218 -13.08 -5.55 1.86
N ASN A 219 -11.85 -5.96 2.21
CA ASN A 219 -11.15 -7.00 1.46
C ASN A 219 -11.84 -8.36 1.59
N ALA A 220 -12.35 -8.71 2.77
CA ALA A 220 -13.09 -9.95 2.97
C ALA A 220 -14.32 -10.02 2.05
N ALA A 221 -15.12 -8.96 2.03
CA ALA A 221 -16.27 -8.87 1.12
C ALA A 221 -15.83 -8.92 -0.35
N ALA A 222 -14.80 -8.17 -0.74
CA ALA A 222 -14.32 -8.18 -2.11
C ALA A 222 -13.77 -9.55 -2.55
N THR A 223 -13.12 -10.30 -1.66
CA THR A 223 -12.68 -11.68 -1.93
C THR A 223 -13.89 -12.59 -2.19
N GLU A 224 -14.90 -12.56 -1.31
CA GLU A 224 -16.13 -13.36 -1.47
C GLU A 224 -16.82 -13.05 -2.81
N GLU A 225 -16.99 -11.77 -3.13
CA GLU A 225 -17.65 -11.34 -4.37
C GLU A 225 -16.83 -11.70 -5.61
N ARG A 226 -15.50 -11.53 -5.55
CA ARG A 226 -14.59 -11.92 -6.63
C ARG A 226 -14.62 -13.42 -6.91
N GLU A 227 -14.77 -14.24 -5.89
CA GLU A 227 -14.96 -15.70 -6.05
C GLU A 227 -16.31 -16.01 -6.69
N ALA A 228 -17.37 -15.31 -6.30
CA ALA A 228 -18.72 -15.52 -6.83
C ALA A 228 -18.89 -15.09 -8.30
N VAL A 229 -18.39 -13.91 -8.68
CA VAL A 229 -18.52 -13.37 -10.06
C VAL A 229 -17.40 -13.82 -10.99
N GLY A 230 -16.30 -14.32 -10.43
CA GLY A 230 -15.09 -14.73 -11.13
C GLY A 230 -14.07 -13.61 -11.29
N ALA A 231 -12.79 -13.96 -11.07
CA ALA A 231 -11.64 -13.07 -11.11
C ALA A 231 -11.59 -12.15 -12.34
N ALA A 232 -11.81 -12.69 -13.54
CA ALA A 232 -11.72 -11.91 -14.77
C ALA A 232 -12.76 -10.77 -14.85
N ALA A 233 -13.98 -11.01 -14.35
CA ALA A 233 -15.04 -10.01 -14.33
C ALA A 233 -14.76 -8.93 -13.27
N PHE A 234 -14.36 -9.36 -12.08
CA PHE A 234 -14.08 -8.46 -10.96
C PHE A 234 -12.83 -7.59 -11.21
N ASP A 235 -11.73 -8.19 -11.64
CA ASP A 235 -10.43 -7.52 -11.80
C ASP A 235 -10.45 -6.53 -12.97
N GLY A 236 -11.32 -6.74 -13.96
CA GLY A 236 -11.60 -5.76 -15.02
C GLY A 236 -12.13 -4.43 -14.46
N GLY A 237 -12.70 -4.43 -13.24
CA GLY A 237 -13.11 -3.27 -12.46
C GLY A 237 -14.08 -2.34 -13.18
N SER A 238 -14.88 -2.89 -14.07
CA SER A 238 -16.07 -2.23 -14.58
C SER A 238 -17.12 -2.13 -13.46
N ALA A 239 -18.01 -1.13 -13.55
CA ALA A 239 -19.11 -1.00 -12.59
C ALA A 239 -19.96 -2.28 -12.51
N ALA A 240 -20.23 -2.95 -13.63
CA ALA A 240 -20.98 -4.20 -13.64
C ALA A 240 -20.23 -5.35 -12.96
N GLY A 241 -18.93 -5.48 -13.19
CA GLY A 241 -18.11 -6.55 -12.62
C GLY A 241 -17.88 -6.43 -11.11
N ARG A 242 -18.08 -5.23 -10.55
CA ARG A 242 -17.91 -4.94 -9.12
C ARG A 242 -19.20 -4.62 -8.37
N ALA A 243 -20.35 -4.58 -9.06
CA ALA A 243 -21.61 -4.12 -8.50
C ALA A 243 -21.97 -4.80 -7.16
N SER A 244 -21.80 -6.12 -7.06
CA SER A 244 -22.14 -6.86 -5.84
C SER A 244 -21.24 -6.52 -4.64
N PHE A 245 -19.96 -6.18 -4.87
CA PHE A 245 -19.09 -5.65 -3.82
C PHE A 245 -19.47 -4.21 -3.48
N ASP A 246 -19.67 -3.37 -4.50
CA ASP A 246 -19.95 -1.94 -4.32
C ASP A 246 -21.25 -1.72 -3.53
N GLU A 247 -22.27 -2.57 -3.73
CA GLU A 247 -23.54 -2.58 -2.98
C GLU A 247 -23.36 -2.91 -1.48
N ARG A 248 -22.34 -3.69 -1.11
CA ARG A 248 -22.05 -4.08 0.30
C ARG A 248 -21.28 -3.01 1.07
N VAL A 249 -20.61 -2.08 0.39
CA VAL A 249 -19.72 -1.10 1.04
C VAL A 249 -20.43 -0.23 2.09
N PRO A 250 -21.65 0.29 1.87
CA PRO A 250 -22.36 1.06 2.89
C PRO A 250 -22.60 0.28 4.19
N ASP A 251 -23.01 -0.98 4.09
CA ASP A 251 -23.29 -1.83 5.26
C ASP A 251 -22.00 -2.19 6.01
N ILE A 252 -20.91 -2.47 5.28
CA ILE A 252 -19.59 -2.70 5.86
C ILE A 252 -19.12 -1.45 6.63
N LEU A 253 -19.31 -0.27 6.05
CA LEU A 253 -18.95 0.99 6.68
C LEU A 253 -19.80 1.28 7.91
N ALA A 254 -21.11 1.00 7.87
CA ALA A 254 -22.00 1.14 9.03
C ALA A 254 -21.55 0.23 10.19
N ALA A 255 -21.30 -1.05 9.91
CA ALA A 255 -20.81 -1.98 10.92
C ALA A 255 -19.41 -1.61 11.45
N TRP A 256 -18.57 -1.00 10.63
CA TRP A 256 -17.29 -0.44 11.05
C TRP A 256 -17.48 0.79 11.97
N GLN A 257 -18.41 1.69 11.63
CA GLN A 257 -18.71 2.90 12.40
C GLN A 257 -19.22 2.56 13.80
N ASP A 258 -19.99 1.48 13.95
CA ASP A 258 -20.43 0.95 15.25
C ASP A 258 -19.25 0.52 16.15
N ARG A 259 -18.18 -0.03 15.55
CA ARG A 259 -16.95 -0.42 16.28
C ARG A 259 -16.04 0.78 16.57
N TRP A 260 -16.08 1.81 15.73
CA TRP A 260 -15.25 3.02 15.82
C TRP A 260 -16.08 4.31 15.97
N PRO A 261 -16.95 4.43 16.98
CA PRO A 261 -17.93 5.52 17.07
C PRO A 261 -17.32 6.93 17.26
N HIS A 262 -16.03 7.01 17.59
CA HIS A 262 -15.30 8.28 17.80
C HIS A 262 -14.56 8.76 16.55
N LEU A 263 -14.59 7.98 15.45
CA LEU A 263 -13.99 8.33 14.17
C LEU A 263 -15.13 8.42 13.15
N PRO A 264 -15.80 9.58 13.03
CA PRO A 264 -16.90 9.72 12.10
C PRO A 264 -16.39 9.55 10.67
N ALA A 265 -17.14 8.79 9.88
CA ALA A 265 -16.85 8.53 8.49
C ALA A 265 -17.96 9.00 7.55
N VAL A 266 -17.55 9.51 6.40
CA VAL A 266 -18.45 9.77 5.27
C VAL A 266 -17.96 9.04 4.04
N TRP A 267 -18.87 8.71 3.13
CA TRP A 267 -18.59 7.87 1.97
C TRP A 267 -19.34 8.36 0.72
N THR A 268 -18.71 8.12 -0.42
CA THR A 268 -19.28 8.27 -1.76
C THR A 268 -18.58 7.31 -2.71
N LEU A 269 -19.27 6.95 -3.78
CA LEU A 269 -18.66 6.40 -4.96
C LEU A 269 -18.23 7.55 -5.88
N ALA A 270 -16.99 7.49 -6.38
CA ALA A 270 -16.43 8.43 -7.35
C ALA A 270 -15.86 7.66 -8.55
N TRP A 271 -15.36 8.38 -9.56
CA TRP A 271 -14.82 7.78 -10.78
C TRP A 271 -13.46 8.35 -11.15
N PHE A 272 -12.51 7.45 -11.39
CA PHE A 272 -11.23 7.75 -12.03
C PHE A 272 -11.38 7.87 -13.54
#